data_AF-A0A973DES4-F1
#
_entry.id   AF-A0A973DES4-F1
#
_cell.length_a   1.000
_cell.length_b   1.000
_cell.length_c   1.000
_cell.angle_alpha   90.00
_cell.angle_beta   90.00
_cell.angle_gamma   90.00
#
_symmetry.space_group_name_H-M   'P 1'
#
loop_
_entity.id
_entity.type
_entity.pdbx_description
1 polymer ?
#
loop_
_entity_poly.entity_id
_entity_poly.type
_entity_poly.pdbx_seq_one_letter_code
_entity_poly.pdbx_strand_id
1 'polypeptide(L)' 'MLTNKIDFQNAECSACHKKQVDIRTEIVASSPDRPNSIRKKIIFRCEDHLDCDVDEIEKLALVKKRFKNLDENDLVDS' A
#
# COMPACT_ATOMS: atom_id res chain seq x y z
N MET A 1 3.82 22.80 -6.71
CA MET A 1 3.40 21.41 -6.45
C MET A 1 4.66 20.57 -6.36
N LEU A 2 4.98 19.96 -5.20
CA LEU A 2 6.04 18.97 -5.15
C LEU A 2 5.55 17.74 -5.93
N THR A 3 6.13 17.50 -7.10
CA THR A 3 6.04 16.21 -7.77
C THR A 3 6.83 15.23 -6.93
N ASN A 4 6.16 14.58 -5.97
CA ASN A 4 6.73 13.44 -5.25
C ASN A 4 7.06 12.38 -6.31
N LYS A 5 8.32 12.33 -6.71
CA LYS A 5 8.81 11.39 -7.71
C LYS A 5 8.72 10.00 -7.07
N ILE A 6 7.80 9.19 -7.57
CA ILE A 6 7.67 7.81 -7.11
C ILE A 6 8.84 7.02 -7.68
N ASP A 7 9.68 6.47 -6.81
CA ASP A 7 10.72 5.52 -7.20
C ASP A 7 10.09 4.13 -7.36
N PHE A 8 9.66 3.81 -8.57
CA PHE A 8 9.07 2.51 -8.89
C PHE A 8 10.07 1.35 -8.78
N GLN A 9 11.38 1.60 -8.86
CA GLN A 9 12.40 0.54 -8.85
C GLN A 9 12.74 0.07 -7.43
N ASN A 10 12.69 0.99 -6.46
CA ASN A 10 12.98 0.70 -5.06
C ASN A 10 11.74 0.77 -4.16
N ALA A 11 10.55 0.88 -4.74
CA ALA A 11 9.31 0.85 -3.98
C ALA A 11 9.16 -0.46 -3.18
N GLU A 12 8.71 -0.31 -1.94
CA GLU A 12 8.26 -1.43 -1.13
C GLU A 12 6.87 -1.90 -1.57
N CYS A 13 6.53 -3.13 -1.21
CA CYS A 13 5.17 -3.63 -1.29
C CYS A 13 4.20 -2.68 -0.56
N SER A 14 3.00 -2.52 -1.11
CA SER A 14 1.95 -1.70 -0.49
C SER A 14 1.46 -2.30 0.85
N ALA A 15 1.59 -3.62 1.03
CA ALA A 15 1.15 -4.35 2.21
C ALA A 15 2.25 -4.58 3.27
N CYS A 16 3.53 -4.64 2.88
CA CYS A 16 4.65 -4.91 3.80
C CYS A 16 5.94 -4.19 3.38
N HIS A 17 7.05 -4.38 4.10
CA HIS A 17 8.32 -3.69 3.83
C HIS A 17 9.25 -4.40 2.81
N LYS A 18 8.84 -5.54 2.25
CA LYS A 18 9.63 -6.23 1.22
C LYS A 18 9.64 -5.44 -0.09
N LYS A 19 10.69 -5.59 -0.89
CA LYS A 19 10.81 -4.97 -2.22
C LYS A 19 9.71 -5.46 -3.15
N GLN A 20 9.15 -4.56 -3.96
CA GLN A 20 8.15 -4.91 -4.96
C GLN A 20 8.78 -5.71 -6.12
N VAL A 21 8.02 -6.68 -6.64
CA VAL A 21 8.35 -7.44 -7.86
C VAL A 21 7.28 -7.29 -8.94
N ASP A 22 6.10 -6.80 -8.58
CA ASP A 22 4.98 -6.52 -9.49
C ASP A 22 4.31 -5.17 -9.16
N ILE A 23 3.91 -4.44 -10.22
CA ILE A 23 3.21 -3.15 -10.13
C ILE A 23 1.96 -3.22 -10.99
N ARG A 24 0.80 -3.00 -10.38
CA ARG A 24 -0.48 -2.99 -11.09
C ARG A 24 -1.28 -1.74 -10.81
N THR A 25 -2.06 -1.32 -11.81
CA THR A 25 -3.06 -0.26 -11.62
C THR A 25 -4.44 -0.90 -11.60
N GLU A 26 -5.14 -0.73 -10.49
CA GLU A 26 -6.43 -1.36 -10.23
C GLU A 26 -7.53 -0.30 -10.17
N ILE A 27 -8.71 -0.62 -10.71
CA ILE A 27 -9.90 0.23 -10.57
C ILE A 27 -10.55 -0.11 -9.24
N VAL A 28 -10.74 0.89 -8.38
CA VAL A 28 -11.40 0.74 -7.08
C VAL A 28 -12.75 1.43 -7.09
N ALA A 29 -13.62 1.01 -6.19
CA ALA A 29 -14.97 1.54 -6.09
C ALA A 29 -14.99 3.08 -5.96
N SER A 30 -15.98 3.69 -6.61
CA SER A 30 -16.27 5.12 -6.53
C SER A 30 -16.48 5.53 -5.07
N SER A 31 -16.02 6.71 -4.67
CA SER A 31 -16.37 7.22 -3.33
C SER A 31 -17.80 7.81 -3.35
N PRO A 32 -18.52 7.78 -2.21
CA PRO A 32 -19.82 8.47 -2.08
C PRO A 32 -19.72 9.96 -2.41
N ASP A 33 -18.57 10.58 -2.12
CA ASP A 33 -18.31 12.00 -2.40
C ASP A 33 -18.18 12.31 -3.90
N ARG A 34 -17.88 11.30 -4.72
CA ARG A 34 -17.67 11.43 -6.16
C ARG A 34 -18.22 10.20 -6.90
N PRO A 35 -19.56 10.03 -6.93
CA PRO A 35 -20.21 8.83 -7.42
C PRO A 35 -19.96 8.55 -8.91
N ASN A 36 -19.76 9.61 -9.71
CA ASN A 36 -19.48 9.53 -11.15
C ASN A 36 -17.99 9.63 -11.48
N SER A 37 -17.11 9.23 -10.56
CA SER A 37 -15.67 9.25 -10.78
C SER A 37 -15.08 7.84 -10.76
N ILE A 38 -14.13 7.58 -11.66
CA ILE A 38 -13.32 6.36 -11.64
C ILE A 38 -12.13 6.64 -10.73
N ARG A 39 -11.98 5.82 -9.68
CA ARG A 39 -10.80 5.82 -8.84
C ARG A 39 -9.88 4.69 -9.28
N LYS A 40 -8.62 5.03 -9.51
CA LYS A 40 -7.55 4.06 -9.82
C LYS A 40 -6.52 4.11 -8.72
N LYS A 41 -5.93 2.96 -8.43
CA LYS A 41 -4.86 2.84 -7.44
C LYS A 41 -3.70 2.05 -8.02
N ILE A 42 -2.49 2.54 -7.80
CA ILE A 42 -1.27 1.80 -8.11
C ILE A 42 -0.94 0.93 -6.90
N ILE A 43 -0.79 -0.37 -7.11
CA ILE A 43 -0.49 -1.38 -6.10
C ILE A 43 0.87 -1.99 -6.40
N PHE A 44 1.73 -2.04 -5.39
CA PHE A 44 3.03 -2.67 -5.42
C PHE A 44 2.97 -4.00 -4.64
N ARG A 45 3.35 -5.12 -5.26
CA ARG A 45 3.30 -6.46 -4.65
C ARG A 45 4.69 -7.05 -4.55
N CYS A 46 4.99 -7.68 -3.41
CA CYS A 46 6.15 -8.58 -3.27
C CYS A 46 5.71 -10.02 -3.54
N GLU A 47 6.67 -10.95 -3.56
CA GLU A 47 6.44 -12.37 -3.84
C GLU A 47 5.34 -13.01 -2.97
N ASP A 48 5.27 -12.68 -1.67
CA ASP A 48 4.24 -13.25 -0.77
C ASP A 48 2.83 -12.66 -0.95
N HIS A 49 2.70 -11.56 -1.69
CA HIS A 49 1.44 -10.84 -1.87
C HIS A 49 1.03 -10.72 -3.34
N LEU A 50 1.57 -11.57 -4.22
CA LEU A 50 1.22 -11.58 -5.64
C LEU A 50 -0.26 -11.95 -5.85
N ASP A 51 -0.73 -12.93 -5.08
CA ASP A 51 -2.08 -13.48 -5.17
C ASP A 51 -3.11 -12.74 -4.31
N CYS A 52 -2.68 -11.75 -3.51
CA CYS A 52 -3.60 -10.94 -2.73
C CYS A 52 -4.39 -9.99 -3.63
N ASP A 53 -5.69 -9.87 -3.34
CA ASP A 53 -6.55 -8.89 -4.00
C ASP A 53 -6.33 -7.46 -3.44
N VAL A 54 -6.98 -6.48 -4.07
CA VAL A 54 -6.82 -5.08 -3.67
C VAL A 54 -7.30 -4.83 -2.26
N ASP A 55 -8.40 -5.46 -1.84
CA ASP A 55 -9.01 -5.24 -0.53
C ASP A 55 -8.14 -5.84 0.58
N GLU A 56 -7.53 -7.01 0.34
CA GLU A 56 -6.54 -7.63 1.21
C GLU A 56 -5.30 -6.76 1.36
N ILE A 57 -4.73 -6.28 0.24
CA ILE A 57 -3.60 -5.35 0.26
C ILE A 57 -3.95 -4.07 1.00
N GLU A 58 -5.16 -3.53 0.87
CA GLU A 58 -5.59 -2.33 1.60
C GLU A 58 -5.65 -2.55 3.10
N LYS A 59 -6.20 -3.68 3.55
CA LYS A 59 -6.21 -4.04 4.98
C LYS A 59 -4.79 -4.14 5.53
N LEU A 60 -3.89 -4.80 4.81
CA LEU A 60 -2.49 -4.92 5.22
C LEU A 60 -1.74 -3.59 5.17
N ALA A 61 -2.03 -2.72 4.21
CA ALA A 61 -1.44 -1.38 4.14
C ALA A 61 -1.81 -0.53 5.38
N LEU A 62 -3.03 -0.68 5.91
CA LEU A 62 -3.43 -0.03 7.16
C LEU A 62 -2.61 -0.56 8.34
N VAL A 63 -2.36 -1.86 8.39
CA VAL A 63 -1.49 -2.49 9.39
C VAL A 63 -0.07 -1.93 9.25
N LYS A 64 0.55 -2.02 8.07
CA LYS A 64 1.88 -1.47 7.77
C LYS A 64 2.01 -0.01 8.23
N LYS A 65 1.02 0.83 7.94
CA LYS A 65 1.04 2.25 8.34
C LYS A 65 0.99 2.45 9.85
N ARG A 66 0.23 1.61 10.57
CA ARG A 66 0.18 1.66 12.05
C ARG A 66 1.52 1.30 12.66
N PHE A 67 2.17 0.25 12.16
CA PHE A 67 3.46 -0.23 12.68
C PHE A 67 4.66 0.59 12.21
N LYS A 68 4.54 1.37 11.13
CA LYS A 68 5.60 2.28 10.67
C LYS A 68 5.89 3.44 11.65
N ASN A 69 4.98 3.72 12.59
CA ASN A 69 5.15 4.80 13.59
C ASN A 69 5.46 4.27 15.00
N LEU A 70 5.67 2.96 15.16
CA LEU A 70 6.22 2.41 16.39
C LEU A 70 7.73 2.39 16.19
N ASP A 71 8.43 3.32 16.84
CA ASP A 71 9.88 3.20 16.96
C ASP A 71 10.18 1.89 17.69
N GLU A 72 11.30 1.25 17.37
CA GLU A 72 11.74 -0.03 17.98
C GLU A 72 11.82 0.00 19.53
N ASN A 73 11.72 1.18 20.15
CA ASN A 73 11.67 1.38 21.59
C ASN A 73 10.28 1.19 22.23
N ASP A 74 9.20 1.12 21.45
CA ASP A 74 7.83 0.94 21.98
C ASP A 74 7.46 -0.54 22.23
N LEU A 75 8.40 -1.47 22.00
CA LEU A 75 8.22 -2.92 22.18
C LEU A 75 8.88 -3.45 23.46
N VAL A 76 9.02 -2.63 24.50
CA VAL A 76 9.35 -3.13 25.84
C VAL A 76 8.05 -3.43 26.58
N ASP A 77 7.75 -4.71 26.72
CA ASP A 77 6.64 -5.27 27.50
C ASP A 77 6.43 -4.52 28.83
N SER A 78 5.17 -4.21 29.14
CA SER A 78 4.68 -3.96 30.50
C SER A 78 3.44 -4.80 30.74
#